data_AF-A0A2N5RTW5-F1
#
_entry.id   AF-A0A2N5RTW5-F1
#
_cell.length_a   1.000
_cell.length_b   1.000
_cell.length_c   1.000
_cell.angle_alpha   90.00
_cell.angle_beta   90.00
_cell.angle_gamma   90.00
#
_symmetry.space_group_name_H-M   'P 1'
#
loop_
_entity.id
_entity.type
_entity.pdbx_description
1 polymer ?
#
loop_
_entity_poly.entity_id
_entity_poly.type
_entity_poly.pdbx_seq_one_letter_code
_entity_poly.pdbx_strand_id
1 'polypeptide(L)'
;MSSQNTAPDFFSRILNISQSASEIPIATQNDPIFQKFSSSPTLSKDEEDKGMWFVVNQSMDSLFGVNNIKNNIRRGKYGIELVLEYLKTAREHPSWQYNELLALSLNTFINALKSCPHQRNS
;
A
#
# COMPACT_ATOMS: atom_id res chain seq x y z
N MET A 1 15.67 11.94 -21.24
CA MET A 1 15.64 10.72 -20.39
C MET A 1 14.35 10.76 -19.58
N SER A 2 13.27 10.11 -20.03
CA SER A 2 11.98 10.17 -19.36
C SER A 2 11.92 9.09 -18.28
N SER A 3 12.15 9.48 -17.02
CA SER A 3 12.13 8.55 -15.89
C SER A 3 10.70 8.11 -15.56
N GLN A 4 10.34 6.98 -16.15
CA GLN A 4 9.59 5.83 -15.59
C GLN A 4 9.12 5.95 -14.12
N ASN A 5 8.06 6.72 -13.86
CA ASN A 5 7.38 6.70 -12.55
C ASN A 5 5.89 6.40 -12.76
N THR A 6 5.60 5.27 -13.38
CA THR A 6 4.24 4.76 -13.49
C THR A 6 3.88 3.95 -12.24
N ALA A 7 2.60 3.82 -11.91
CA ALA A 7 2.17 3.02 -10.76
C ALA A 7 2.69 1.56 -10.76
N PRO A 8 2.80 0.86 -11.91
CA PRO A 8 3.53 -0.42 -12.00
C PRO A 8 4.98 -0.37 -11.53
N ASP A 9 5.72 0.71 -11.82
CA ASP A 9 7.12 0.88 -11.38
C ASP A 9 7.19 0.98 -9.86
N PHE A 10 6.26 1.73 -9.25
CA PHE A 10 6.13 1.81 -7.79
C PHE A 10 5.80 0.46 -7.17
N PHE A 11 4.85 -0.28 -7.73
CA PHE A 11 4.46 -1.60 -7.20
C PHE A 11 5.64 -2.58 -7.21
N SER A 12 6.34 -2.68 -8.35
CA SER A 12 7.53 -3.53 -8.47
C SER A 12 8.62 -3.11 -7.48
N ARG A 13 8.84 -1.81 -7.31
CA ARG A 13 9.85 -1.29 -6.38
C ARG A 13 9.49 -1.59 -4.92
N ILE A 14 8.23 -1.40 -4.52
CA ILE A 14 7.73 -1.72 -3.18
C ILE A 14 7.90 -3.21 -2.90
N LEU A 15 7.49 -4.05 -3.85
CA LEU A 15 7.60 -5.50 -3.73
C LEU A 15 9.06 -5.92 -3.52
N ASN A 16 9.97 -5.45 -4.38
CA ASN A 16 11.40 -5.75 -4.30
C ASN A 16 12.01 -5.32 -2.95
N ILE A 17 11.67 -4.12 -2.46
CA ILE A 17 12.15 -3.66 -1.15
C ILE A 17 11.61 -4.55 -0.03
N SER A 18 10.32 -4.90 -0.08
CA SER A 18 9.69 -5.72 0.96
C SER A 18 10.20 -7.16 1.02
N GLN A 19 10.64 -7.70 -0.13
CA GLN A 19 11.17 -9.06 -0.26
C GLN A 19 12.66 -9.16 0.00
N SER A 20 13.38 -8.02 -0.01
CA SER A 20 14.79 -7.96 0.39
C SER A 20 14.97 -8.47 1.83
N ALA A 21 16.22 -8.75 2.24
CA ALA A 21 16.58 -9.23 3.58
C ALA A 21 16.30 -8.14 4.65
N SER A 22 15.02 -7.87 4.86
CA SER A 22 14.47 -6.80 5.66
C SER A 22 13.91 -7.38 6.96
N GLU A 23 14.16 -6.68 8.05
CA GLU A 23 13.61 -6.96 9.38
C GLU A 23 12.12 -6.67 9.51
N ILE A 24 11.47 -6.25 8.42
CA ILE A 24 10.02 -6.07 8.40
C ILE A 24 9.36 -7.41 8.76
N PRO A 25 8.51 -7.43 9.82
CA PRO A 25 7.85 -8.65 10.21
C PRO A 25 6.92 -9.17 9.12
N ILE A 26 6.81 -10.50 9.02
CA ILE A 26 5.89 -11.16 8.08
C ILE A 26 4.46 -10.97 8.60
N ALA A 27 3.54 -10.63 7.70
CA ALA A 27 2.12 -10.50 8.02
C ALA A 27 1.45 -11.86 8.25
N THR A 28 0.49 -11.86 9.15
CA THR A 28 -0.42 -12.96 9.47
C THR A 28 -1.85 -12.53 9.19
N GLN A 29 -2.78 -13.49 9.19
CA GLN A 29 -4.20 -13.18 9.04
C GLN A 29 -4.79 -12.40 10.23
N ASN A 30 -4.09 -12.36 11.38
CA ASN A 30 -4.52 -11.61 12.56
C ASN A 30 -4.09 -10.14 12.51
N ASP A 31 -3.23 -9.76 11.57
CA ASP A 31 -2.75 -8.40 11.48
C ASP A 31 -3.82 -7.46 10.89
N PRO A 32 -3.90 -6.19 11.34
CA PRO A 32 -4.87 -5.23 10.83
C PRO A 32 -4.81 -5.03 9.31
N ILE A 33 -3.61 -5.14 8.73
CA ILE A 33 -3.39 -5.08 7.28
C ILE A 33 -4.17 -6.16 6.53
N PHE A 34 -4.17 -7.39 7.03
CA PHE A 34 -4.94 -8.46 6.40
C PHE A 34 -6.44 -8.17 6.52
N GLN A 35 -6.90 -7.85 7.73
CA GLN A 35 -8.32 -7.58 8.01
C GLN A 35 -8.88 -6.43 7.17
N LYS A 36 -8.06 -5.42 6.87
CA LYS A 36 -8.49 -4.24 6.11
C LYS A 36 -8.47 -4.45 4.60
N PHE A 37 -7.50 -5.20 4.08
CA PHE A 37 -7.25 -5.31 2.63
C PHE A 37 -7.56 -6.69 2.05
N SER A 38 -8.05 -7.65 2.85
CA SER A 38 -8.42 -9.00 2.38
C SER A 38 -9.64 -9.00 1.46
N SER A 39 -10.45 -7.96 1.50
CA SER A 39 -11.65 -7.82 0.66
C SER A 39 -11.39 -6.81 -0.44
N SER A 40 -11.95 -7.07 -1.62
CA SER A 40 -11.87 -6.15 -2.75
C SER A 40 -12.44 -4.78 -2.39
N PRO A 41 -11.87 -3.69 -2.93
CA PRO A 41 -12.40 -2.35 -2.75
C PRO A 41 -13.83 -2.27 -3.31
N THR A 42 -14.77 -1.79 -2.51
CA THR A 42 -16.16 -1.59 -2.91
C THR A 42 -16.54 -0.13 -2.72
N LEU A 43 -17.28 0.42 -3.68
CA LEU A 43 -17.82 1.77 -3.63
C LEU A 43 -19.26 1.69 -3.12
N SER A 44 -19.55 2.30 -1.98
CA SER A 44 -20.93 2.38 -1.48
C SER A 44 -21.69 3.51 -2.19
N LYS A 45 -23.04 3.48 -2.10
CA LYS A 45 -23.90 4.51 -2.70
C LYS A 45 -23.58 5.92 -2.19
N ASP A 46 -23.23 6.05 -0.91
CA ASP A 46 -22.89 7.34 -0.29
C ASP A 46 -21.50 7.87 -0.71
N GLU A 47 -20.73 7.05 -1.44
CA GLU A 47 -19.38 7.36 -1.90
C GLU A 47 -19.27 7.46 -3.42
N GLU A 48 -20.35 7.18 -4.16
CA GLU A 48 -20.37 7.24 -5.63
C GLU A 48 -19.86 8.59 -6.15
N ASP A 49 -20.30 9.69 -5.54
CA ASP A 49 -19.91 11.06 -5.89
C ASP A 49 -18.41 11.35 -5.62
N LYS A 50 -17.80 10.61 -4.70
CA LYS A 50 -16.39 10.77 -4.30
C LYS A 50 -15.46 9.86 -5.13
N GLY A 51 -15.99 8.72 -5.56
CA GLY A 51 -15.30 7.72 -6.36
C GLY A 51 -14.31 6.85 -5.59
N MET A 52 -13.87 5.77 -6.23
CA MET A 52 -13.00 4.71 -5.69
C MET A 52 -11.72 5.20 -4.98
N TRP A 53 -11.10 6.28 -5.47
CA TRP A 53 -9.92 6.83 -4.80
C TRP A 53 -10.20 7.23 -3.35
N PHE A 54 -11.39 7.78 -3.06
CA PHE A 54 -11.75 8.20 -1.70
C PHE A 54 -11.74 7.02 -0.73
N VAL A 55 -12.37 5.91 -1.12
CA VAL A 55 -12.44 4.65 -0.34
C VAL A 55 -11.05 4.09 -0.08
N VAL A 56 -10.22 4.07 -1.13
CA VAL A 56 -8.83 3.59 -1.06
C VAL A 56 -8.00 4.48 -0.16
N ASN A 57 -8.10 5.80 -0.32
CA ASN A 57 -7.35 6.76 0.48
C ASN A 57 -7.71 6.65 1.96
N GLN A 58 -9.00 6.50 2.30
CA GLN A 58 -9.42 6.30 3.68
C GLN A 58 -8.89 4.98 4.26
N SER A 59 -8.91 3.90 3.47
CA SER A 59 -8.38 2.61 3.89
C SER A 59 -6.86 2.66 4.10
N MET A 60 -6.15 3.32 3.19
CA MET A 60 -4.71 3.52 3.27
C MET A 60 -4.32 4.39 4.47
N ASP A 61 -5.01 5.52 4.70
CA ASP A 61 -4.72 6.42 5.82
C ASP A 61 -4.97 5.76 7.19
N SER A 62 -5.99 4.90 7.29
CA SER A 62 -6.33 4.22 8.54
C SER A 62 -5.19 3.36 9.12
N LEU A 63 -4.36 2.75 8.26
CA LEU A 63 -3.25 1.88 8.67
C LEU A 63 -1.87 2.46 8.36
N PHE A 64 -1.78 3.28 7.32
CA PHE A 64 -0.53 3.81 6.78
C PHE A 64 -0.46 5.33 6.75
N GLY A 65 -1.37 6.01 7.46
CA GLY A 65 -1.19 7.41 7.79
C GLY A 65 0.15 7.65 8.50
N VAL A 66 0.59 8.91 8.50
CA VAL A 66 1.94 9.35 8.94
C VAL A 66 2.33 8.78 10.32
N ASN A 67 1.37 8.63 11.22
CA ASN A 67 1.59 8.16 12.58
C ASN A 67 1.64 6.62 12.72
N ASN A 68 1.09 5.88 11.76
CA ASN A 68 0.77 4.46 11.90
C ASN A 68 1.60 3.56 10.97
N ILE A 69 2.09 4.09 9.85
CA ILE A 69 2.73 3.28 8.80
C ILE A 69 3.89 2.42 9.30
N LYS A 70 4.74 2.95 10.18
CA LYS A 70 5.91 2.21 10.71
C LYS A 70 5.53 0.99 11.54
N ASN A 71 4.37 1.03 12.21
CA ASN A 71 3.91 -0.05 13.10
C ASN A 71 3.11 -1.11 12.34
N ASN A 72 2.44 -0.71 11.26
CA ASN A 72 1.54 -1.58 10.50
C ASN A 72 2.17 -2.17 9.23
N ILE A 73 3.34 -1.69 8.82
CA ILE A 73 4.02 -2.24 7.65
C ILE A 73 4.50 -3.66 7.93
N ARG A 74 4.05 -4.60 7.10
CA ARG A 74 4.37 -6.02 7.20
C ARG A 74 4.61 -6.58 5.80
N ARG A 75 5.53 -7.52 5.67
CA ARG A 75 5.89 -8.13 4.38
C ARG A 75 5.14 -9.45 4.13
N GLY A 76 5.23 -9.95 2.91
CA GLY A 76 4.64 -11.20 2.48
C GLY A 76 3.18 -11.09 2.02
N LYS A 77 2.62 -12.23 1.61
CA LYS A 77 1.31 -12.37 0.96
C LYS A 77 0.11 -11.76 1.70
N TYR A 78 0.15 -11.68 3.04
CA TYR A 78 -0.92 -11.09 3.84
C TYR A 78 -0.65 -9.64 4.23
N GLY A 79 0.51 -9.10 3.85
CA GLY A 79 0.97 -7.78 4.18
C GLY A 79 0.97 -6.88 2.96
N ILE A 80 2.14 -6.34 2.64
CA ILE A 80 2.27 -5.37 1.54
C ILE A 80 1.84 -5.92 0.17
N GLU A 81 2.02 -7.22 -0.10
CA GLU A 81 1.58 -7.83 -1.35
C GLU A 81 0.06 -7.73 -1.51
N LEU A 82 -0.69 -7.98 -0.43
CA LEU A 82 -2.15 -7.84 -0.40
C LEU A 82 -2.58 -6.39 -0.64
N VAL A 83 -1.86 -5.41 -0.07
CA VAL A 83 -2.12 -3.98 -0.32
C VAL A 83 -1.89 -3.63 -1.79
N LEU A 84 -0.83 -4.16 -2.40
CA LEU A 84 -0.55 -3.93 -3.82
C LEU A 84 -1.63 -4.55 -4.72
N GLU A 85 -2.13 -5.73 -4.38
CA GLU A 85 -3.26 -6.37 -5.09
C GLU A 85 -4.54 -5.54 -4.95
N TYR A 86 -4.89 -5.14 -3.73
CA TYR A 86 -6.03 -4.26 -3.48
C TYR A 86 -5.98 -2.98 -4.32
N LEU A 87 -4.81 -2.33 -4.40
CA LEU A 87 -4.62 -1.12 -5.20
C LEU A 87 -4.70 -1.39 -6.71
N LYS A 88 -4.25 -2.55 -7.20
CA LYS A 88 -4.41 -2.94 -8.61
C LYS A 88 -5.90 -3.05 -8.94
N THR A 89 -6.66 -3.78 -8.14
CA THR A 89 -8.11 -3.94 -8.34
C THR A 89 -8.87 -2.61 -8.23
N ALA A 90 -8.52 -1.75 -7.26
CA ALA A 90 -9.16 -0.44 -7.14
C ALA A 90 -9.00 0.44 -8.39
N ARG A 91 -7.83 0.35 -9.04
CA ARG A 91 -7.51 1.15 -10.23
C ARG A 91 -8.25 0.72 -11.49
N GLU A 92 -8.78 -0.49 -11.51
CA GLU A 92 -9.63 -0.98 -12.59
C GLU A 92 -11.05 -0.39 -12.52
N HIS A 93 -11.42 0.23 -11.39
CA HIS A 93 -12.74 0.83 -11.21
C HIS A 93 -12.93 2.06 -12.12
N PRO A 94 -14.07 2.20 -12.83
CA PRO A 94 -14.31 3.31 -13.76
C PRO A 94 -14.22 4.72 -13.14
N SER A 95 -14.51 4.84 -11.85
CA SER A 95 -14.46 6.11 -11.12
C SER A 95 -13.04 6.45 -10.60
N TRP A 96 -12.00 5.69 -10.97
CA TRP A 96 -10.64 5.97 -10.53
C TRP A 96 -10.07 7.16 -11.31
N GLN A 97 -9.66 8.22 -10.60
CA GLN A 97 -9.29 9.48 -11.25
C GLN A 97 -7.99 10.14 -10.73
N TYR A 98 -7.36 9.63 -9.66
CA TYR A 98 -6.25 10.30 -8.96
C TYR A 98 -4.94 9.50 -8.94
N ASN A 99 -4.30 9.31 -10.11
CA ASN A 99 -3.03 8.58 -10.22
C ASN A 99 -1.84 9.27 -9.53
N GLU A 100 -1.82 10.61 -9.50
CA GLU A 100 -0.74 11.38 -8.88
C GLU A 100 -0.72 11.22 -7.36
N LEU A 101 -1.91 11.25 -6.73
CA LEU A 101 -2.04 11.04 -5.29
C LEU A 101 -1.65 9.61 -4.88
N LEU A 102 -1.96 8.63 -5.73
CA LEU A 102 -1.46 7.27 -5.55
C LEU A 102 0.07 7.23 -5.56
N ALA A 103 0.73 7.91 -6.50
CA ALA A 103 2.20 7.94 -6.56
C ALA A 103 2.81 8.52 -5.28
N LEU A 104 2.21 9.57 -4.70
CA LEU A 104 2.64 10.13 -3.41
C LEU A 104 2.48 9.13 -2.26
N SER A 105 1.36 8.42 -2.20
CA SER A 105 1.11 7.37 -1.21
C SER A 105 2.14 6.24 -1.34
N LEU A 106 2.39 5.75 -2.55
CA LEU A 106 3.37 4.69 -2.82
C LEU A 106 4.81 5.13 -2.51
N ASN A 107 5.16 6.39 -2.75
CA ASN A 107 6.45 6.92 -2.36
C ASN A 107 6.62 6.95 -0.83
N THR A 108 5.54 7.25 -0.09
CA THR A 108 5.51 7.19 1.37
C THR A 108 5.77 5.77 1.86
N PHE A 109 5.18 4.76 1.22
CA PHE A 109 5.50 3.35 1.49
C PHE A 109 6.97 3.01 1.26
N ILE A 110 7.53 3.42 0.11
CA ILE A 110 8.95 3.19 -0.19
C ILE A 110 9.84 3.79 0.91
N ASN A 111 9.53 5.00 1.36
CA ASN A 111 10.29 5.66 2.43
C ASN A 111 10.13 4.93 3.77
N ALA A 112 8.91 4.51 4.11
CA ALA A 112 8.65 3.74 5.33
C ALA A 112 9.44 2.42 5.32
N LEU A 113 9.38 1.64 4.23
CA LEU A 113 10.12 0.39 4.07
C LEU A 113 11.63 0.57 4.20
N LYS A 114 12.19 1.65 3.63
CA LYS A 114 13.62 1.97 3.75
C LYS A 114 14.02 2.46 5.13
N SER A 115 13.10 3.06 5.87
CA SER A 115 13.34 3.59 7.21
C SER A 115 13.21 2.53 8.31
N CYS A 116 12.69 1.33 8.00
CA CYS A 116 12.77 0.20 8.90
C CYS A 116 14.25 -0.15 9.12
N PRO A 117 14.73 -0.14 10.38
CA PRO A 117 16.13 -0.40 10.65
C PRO A 117 16.53 -1.75 10.06
N HIS A 118 17.67 -1.78 9.36
CA HIS A 118 18.48 -2.99 9.30
C HIS A 118 19.28 -2.97 10.61
N GLN A 119 18.82 -3.63 11.68
CA GLN A 119 19.72 -4.09 12.71
C GLN A 119 20.80 -4.96 12.06
N ARG A 120 21.94 -4.32 11.77
CA ARG A 120 23.19 -5.03 11.58
C ARG A 120 23.35 -5.97 12.77
N ASN A 121 23.36 -7.25 12.47
CA ASN A 121 23.76 -8.32 13.37
C ASN A 121 24.92 -7.84 14.25
N SER A 122 24.69 -7.85 15.57
CA SER A 122 25.76 -7.86 16.57
C SER A 122 26.00 -9.30 16.98
#